data_AF-A0A098LFV0-F1
#
_entry.id   AF-A0A098LFV0-F1
#
_cell.length_a   1.000
_cell.length_b   1.000
_cell.length_c   1.000
_cell.angle_alpha   90.00
_cell.angle_beta   90.00
_cell.angle_gamma   90.00
#
_symmetry.space_group_name_H-M   'P 1'
#
loop_
_entity.id
_entity.type
_entity.pdbx_description
1 polymer ?
#
loop_
_entity_poly.entity_id
_entity_poly.type
_entity_poly.pdbx_seq_one_letter_code
_entity_poly.pdbx_strand_id
1 'polypeptide(L)'
;MQCNKCQKAIPELRLKALPNTQTCLECSETTRVAGFPIVSGKTTYSELQIVSSEKAEELYNKQNRTGGISEGVKFKDNSIPKLSNLE
;
A
#
# COMPACT_ATOMS: atom_id res chain seq x y z
N MET A 1 -19.15 21.84 13.62
CA MET A 1 -17.79 22.36 13.90
C MET A 1 -17.23 22.99 12.63
N GLN A 2 -16.53 24.12 12.72
CA GLN A 2 -15.98 24.83 11.55
C GLN A 2 -14.45 24.74 11.52
N CYS A 3 -13.88 24.71 10.31
CA CYS A 3 -12.45 24.71 10.10
C CYS A 3 -11.83 26.06 10.48
N ASN A 4 -10.77 26.07 11.29
CA ASN A 4 -10.10 27.30 11.70
C ASN A 4 -9.37 28.04 10.55
N LYS A 5 -9.02 27.35 9.46
CA LYS A 5 -8.28 27.91 8.31
C LYS A 5 -9.18 28.47 7.21
N CYS A 6 -10.23 27.74 6.83
CA CYS A 6 -11.10 28.13 5.71
C CYS A 6 -12.55 28.46 6.13
N GLN A 7 -12.87 28.35 7.42
CA GLN A 7 -14.19 28.60 8.00
C GLN A 7 -15.35 27.77 7.42
N LYS A 8 -15.06 26.80 6.56
CA LYS A 8 -16.05 25.85 6.05
C LYS A 8 -16.42 24.83 7.14
N ALA A 9 -17.62 24.26 7.03
CA ALA A 9 -18.06 23.17 7.90
C ALA A 9 -17.13 21.95 7.77
N ILE A 10 -16.70 21.38 8.90
CA ILE A 10 -15.92 20.14 8.90
C ILE A 10 -16.88 18.97 8.64
N PRO A 11 -16.57 18.05 7.68
CA PRO A 11 -17.40 16.89 7.42
C PRO A 11 -17.65 16.04 8.68
N GLU A 12 -18.88 15.56 8.87
CA GLU A 12 -19.25 14.80 10.07
C GLU A 12 -18.43 13.52 10.25
N LEU A 13 -18.15 12.80 9.16
CA LEU A 13 -17.31 11.59 9.20
C LEU A 13 -15.90 11.89 9.74
N ARG A 14 -15.37 13.08 9.48
CA ARG A 14 -14.07 13.52 9.99
C ARG A 14 -14.12 13.75 11.49
N LEU A 15 -15.19 14.38 11.99
CA LEU A 15 -15.42 14.60 13.41
C LEU A 15 -15.66 13.29 14.15
N LYS A 16 -16.33 12.32 13.52
CA LYS A 16 -16.49 10.97 14.08
C LYS A 16 -15.16 10.23 14.21
N ALA A 17 -14.28 10.36 13.22
CA ALA A 17 -12.97 9.71 13.23
C ALA A 17 -11.94 10.43 14.13
N LEU A 18 -11.93 11.77 14.13
CA LEU A 18 -11.08 12.62 14.97
C LEU A 18 -11.93 13.72 15.63
N PRO A 19 -12.50 13.47 16.82
CA PRO A 19 -13.41 14.38 17.51
C PRO A 19 -12.81 15.76 17.81
N ASN A 20 -11.50 15.82 18.02
CA ASN A 20 -10.78 17.03 18.42
C ASN A 20 -10.12 17.78 17.25
N THR A 21 -10.47 17.45 16.00
CA THR A 21 -9.89 18.10 14.82
C THR A 21 -10.40 19.53 14.66
N GLN A 22 -9.48 20.47 14.42
CA GLN A 22 -9.82 21.88 14.17
C GLN A 22 -9.73 22.26 12.69
N THR A 23 -9.15 21.38 11.86
CA THR A 23 -8.95 21.58 10.42
C THR A 23 -9.83 20.63 9.62
N CYS A 24 -10.34 21.09 8.46
CA CYS A 24 -11.01 20.26 7.48
C CYS A 24 -10.00 19.40 6.69
N LEU A 25 -10.52 18.47 5.88
CA LEU A 25 -9.69 17.56 5.07
C LEU A 25 -8.73 18.30 4.13
N GLU A 26 -9.20 19.40 3.51
CA GLU A 26 -8.40 20.18 2.55
C GLU A 26 -7.33 21.05 3.20
N CYS A 27 -7.58 21.52 4.44
CA CYS A 27 -6.67 22.39 5.17
C CYS A 27 -5.70 21.62 6.09
N SER A 28 -5.79 20.30 6.12
CA SER A 28 -4.89 19.43 6.88
C SER A 28 -3.53 19.38 6.17
N GLU A 29 -2.47 19.65 6.92
CA GLU A 29 -1.08 19.53 6.44
C GLU A 29 -0.54 18.10 6.60
N THR A 30 -1.33 17.20 7.22
CA THR A 30 -0.91 15.83 7.44
C THR A 30 -0.99 15.04 6.15
N THR A 31 0.16 14.56 5.68
CA THR A 31 0.27 13.73 4.49
C THR A 31 -0.47 12.41 4.66
N ARG A 32 -1.11 11.93 3.59
CA ARG A 32 -1.78 10.63 3.57
C ARG A 32 -0.76 9.49 3.65
N VAL A 33 -1.10 8.44 4.38
CA VAL A 33 -0.38 7.16 4.41
C VAL A 33 -1.09 6.15 3.50
N ALA A 34 -0.35 5.18 2.98
CA ALA A 34 -0.88 4.12 2.13
C ALA A 34 -0.77 2.76 2.84
N GLY A 35 -1.71 1.86 2.58
CA GLY A 35 -1.67 0.48 3.06
C GLY A 35 -1.23 -0.48 1.95
N PHE A 36 -0.24 -1.33 2.22
CA PHE A 36 0.22 -2.38 1.32
C PHE A 36 -0.05 -3.76 1.91
N PRO A 37 -0.74 -4.65 1.19
CA PRO A 37 -0.93 -6.02 1.64
C PRO A 37 0.39 -6.78 1.53
N ILE A 38 0.80 -7.43 2.62
CA ILE A 38 1.95 -8.32 2.68
C ILE A 38 1.44 -9.73 2.96
N VAL A 39 1.86 -10.67 2.13
CA VAL A 39 1.66 -12.10 2.38
C VAL A 39 3.02 -12.68 2.72
N SER A 40 3.26 -12.98 4.00
CA SER A 40 4.53 -13.57 4.45
C SER A 40 4.27 -14.88 5.19
N GLY A 41 4.94 -15.97 4.77
CA GLY A 41 4.81 -17.29 5.39
C GLY A 41 4.22 -18.37 4.48
N LYS A 42 4.33 -19.65 4.91
CA LYS A 42 3.77 -20.83 4.21
C LYS A 42 2.30 -21.10 4.55
N THR A 43 1.79 -20.59 5.68
CA THR A 43 0.51 -21.03 6.28
C THR A 43 -0.38 -19.91 6.83
N THR A 44 0.11 -18.67 6.97
CA THR A 44 -0.66 -17.55 7.56
C THR A 44 -0.06 -16.22 7.10
N TYR A 45 -0.72 -15.07 6.97
CA TYR A 45 -2.09 -14.61 6.70
C TYR A 45 -1.87 -13.15 6.26
N SER A 46 -2.66 -12.64 5.31
CA SER A 46 -2.44 -11.32 4.73
C SER A 46 -2.38 -10.21 5.80
N GLU A 47 -1.25 -9.52 5.91
CA GLU A 47 -1.06 -8.36 6.77
C GLU A 47 -1.20 -7.07 5.96
N LEU A 48 -1.63 -5.97 6.58
CA LEU A 48 -1.65 -4.65 5.94
C LEU A 48 -0.58 -3.77 6.58
N GLN A 49 0.50 -3.51 5.84
CA GLN A 49 1.54 -2.59 6.28
C GLN A 49 1.17 -1.16 5.90
N ILE A 50 1.12 -0.27 6.89
CA ILE A 50 0.92 1.17 6.66
C ILE A 50 2.28 1.83 6.41
N VAL A 51 2.41 2.53 5.29
CA VAL A 51 3.65 3.20 4.84
C VAL A 51 3.40 4.67 4.53
N SER A 52 4.47 5.47 4.56
CA SER A 52 4.43 6.88 4.14
C SER A 52 4.13 7.00 2.64
N SER A 53 3.69 8.19 2.20
CA SER A 53 3.44 8.49 0.78
C SER A 53 4.68 8.29 -0.10
N GLU A 54 5.86 8.72 0.37
CA GLU A 54 7.12 8.56 -0.36
C GLU A 54 7.45 7.09 -0.58
N LYS A 55 7.28 6.26 0.47
CA LYS A 55 7.51 4.82 0.37
C LYS A 55 6.45 4.15 -0.50
N ALA A 56 5.22 4.63 -0.48
CA ALA A 56 4.16 4.14 -1.34
C ALA A 56 4.50 4.35 -2.81
N GLU A 57 4.96 5.54 -3.19
CA GLU A 57 5.39 5.85 -4.56
C GLU A 57 6.54 4.96 -5.01
N GLU A 58 7.55 4.76 -4.15
CA GLU A 58 8.66 3.85 -4.42
C GLU A 58 8.16 2.41 -4.68
N LEU A 59 7.22 1.92 -3.86
CA LEU A 59 6.66 0.57 -4.01
C LEU A 59 5.80 0.45 -5.27
N TYR A 60 5.00 1.46 -5.60
CA TYR A 60 4.22 1.49 -6.84
C TYR A 60 5.11 1.48 -8.07
N ASN A 61 6.20 2.26 -8.08
CA ASN A 61 7.17 2.24 -9.17
C ASN A 61 7.85 0.87 -9.32
N LYS A 62 8.11 0.17 -8.20
CA LYS A 62 8.65 -1.20 -8.21
C LYS A 62 7.63 -2.23 -8.71
N GLN A 63 6.35 -2.07 -8.36
CA GLN A 63 5.26 -2.96 -8.79
C GLN A 63 4.89 -2.75 -10.26
N ASN A 64 4.92 -1.50 -10.75
CA ASN A 64 4.58 -1.13 -12.12
C ASN A 64 5.66 -1.50 -13.14
N ARG A 65 6.56 -2.44 -12.79
CA ARG A 65 7.45 -3.09 -13.75
C ARG A 65 6.61 -4.00 -14.64
N THR A 66 6.03 -3.41 -15.68
CA THR A 66 5.47 -4.11 -16.84
C THR A 66 6.60 -4.96 -17.43
N GLY A 67 6.48 -6.28 -17.33
CA GLY A 67 7.56 -7.20 -17.67
C GLY A 67 8.13 -7.00 -19.07
N GLY A 68 9.44 -6.77 -19.15
CA GLY A 68 10.22 -7.81 -19.81
C GLY A 68 10.13 -9.01 -18.88
N ILE A 69 9.65 -10.15 -19.38
CA ILE A 69 9.59 -11.47 -18.73
C ILE A 69 10.20 -11.48 -17.32
N SER A 70 9.41 -11.91 -16.32
CA SER A 70 9.94 -12.35 -15.04
C SER A 70 11.20 -13.17 -15.28
N GLU A 71 12.37 -12.52 -15.19
CA GLU A 71 13.67 -13.17 -15.13
C GLU A 71 13.64 -13.78 -13.75
N GLY A 72 12.99 -14.95 -13.70
CA GLY A 72 12.63 -15.63 -12.49
C GLY A 72 13.86 -15.72 -11.62
N VAL A 73 13.60 -15.71 -10.30
CA VAL A 73 14.49 -16.22 -9.27
C VAL A 73 15.49 -17.17 -9.91
N LYS A 74 16.71 -16.68 -10.18
CA LYS A 74 17.73 -17.51 -10.80
C LYS A 74 18.15 -18.46 -9.70
N PHE A 75 17.48 -19.60 -9.62
CA PHE A 75 17.88 -20.71 -8.78
C PHE A 75 19.26 -21.12 -9.30
N LYS A 76 20.31 -20.63 -8.62
CA LYS A 76 21.64 -21.16 -8.83
C LYS A 76 21.53 -22.65 -8.47
N ASP A 77 21.71 -23.48 -9.49
CA ASP A 77 21.92 -24.91 -9.39
C ASP A 77 20.74 -25.73 -8.87
N ASN A 78 19.63 -25.78 -9.62
CA ASN A 78 18.74 -26.95 -9.58
C ASN A 78 18.31 -27.32 -11.00
N SER A 79 18.84 -28.45 -11.50
CA SER A 79 18.47 -29.05 -12.77
C SER A 79 16.94 -29.16 -12.89
N ILE A 80 16.40 -28.63 -14.00
CA ILE A 80 14.98 -28.68 -14.32
C ILE A 80 14.53 -30.14 -14.33
N PRO A 81 13.55 -30.56 -13.49
CA PRO A 81 12.99 -31.90 -13.61
C PRO A 81 12.29 -31.99 -14.96
N LYS A 82 12.75 -32.91 -15.81
CA LYS A 82 12.13 -33.15 -17.12
C LYS A 82 10.69 -33.60 -16.90
N LEU A 83 9.74 -32.82 -17.41
CA LEU A 83 8.34 -33.22 -17.57
C LEU A 83 8.25 -34.23 -18.73
N SER A 84 8.83 -35.41 -18.56
CA SER A 84 8.44 -36.59 -19.34
C SER A 84 7.38 -37.29 -18.50
N ASN A 85 6.11 -37.12 -18.89
CA ASN A 85 4.91 -37.92 -18.60
C ASN A 85 3.64 -37.03 -18.51
N LEU A 86 3.41 -36.18 -19.51
CA LEU A 86 2.04 -35.96 -19.97
C LEU A 86 1.94 -36.69 -21.32
N GLU A 87 0.99 -37.61 -21.37
CA GLU A 87 0.70 -38.54 -22.47
C GLU A 87 0.53 -37.85 -23.83
#